data_AF-A0A7C7PNZ6-F1
#
_entry.id   AF-A0A7C7PNZ6-F1
#
_cell.length_a   1.000
_cell.length_b   1.000
_cell.length_c   1.000
_cell.angle_alpha   90.00
_cell.angle_beta   90.00
_cell.angle_gamma   90.00
#
_symmetry.space_group_name_H-M   'P 1'
#
loop_
_entity.id
_entity.type
_entity.pdbx_description
1 polymer ?
#
loop_
_entity_poly.entity_id
_entity_poly.type
_entity_poly.pdbx_seq_one_letter_code
_entity_poly.pdbx_strand_id
1 'polypeptide(L)' 'RDKGFGYDPIFFYKPFNKTFAELTLKEKNKVSHRARAFKVLLENIKRLKNEF' A
#
# COMPACT_ATOMS: atom_id res chain seq x y z
N ARG A 1 4.09 4.62 18.37
CA ARG A 1 4.44 5.57 17.28
C ARG A 1 5.27 4.76 16.29
N ASP A 2 4.65 4.12 15.30
CA ASP A 2 5.40 3.45 14.24
C ASP A 2 5.52 4.39 13.06
N LYS A 3 6.70 5.01 12.92
CA LYS A 3 7.10 5.84 11.77
C LYS A 3 7.40 4.97 10.55
N GLY A 4 6.52 4.03 10.22
CA GLY A 4 6.80 2.98 9.23
C GLY A 4 7.81 1.93 9.71
N PHE A 5 8.26 1.08 8.79
CA PHE A 5 9.23 0.02 9.00
C PHE A 5 10.26 -0.03 7.86
N GLY A 6 11.44 -0.61 8.12
CA GLY A 6 12.49 -0.78 7.10
C GLY A 6 12.88 0.55 6.46
N TYR A 7 12.80 0.63 5.13
CA TYR A 7 13.22 1.79 4.34
C TYR A 7 12.19 2.93 4.28
N ASP A 8 11.03 2.80 4.93
CA ASP A 8 9.99 3.83 4.94
C ASP A 8 10.51 5.25 5.29
N PRO A 9 11.44 5.45 6.26
CA PRO A 9 11.93 6.78 6.63
C PRO A 9 12.81 7.49 5.59
N ILE A 10 13.34 6.76 4.60
CA ILE A 10 14.20 7.32 3.55
C ILE A 10 13.55 7.23 2.16
N PHE A 11 12.44 6.52 2.04
CA PHE A 11 11.74 6.36 0.77
C PHE A 11 10.80 7.55 0.54
N PHE A 12 11.32 8.58 -0.12
CA PHE A 12 10.58 9.81 -0.44
C PHE A 12 9.55 9.60 -1.56
N TYR A 13 8.31 10.01 -1.30
CA TYR A 13 7.20 9.92 -2.23
C TYR A 13 6.71 11.31 -2.64
N LYS A 14 7.19 11.75 -3.80
CA LYS A 14 6.94 13.08 -4.36
C LYS A 14 5.45 13.49 -4.39
N PRO A 15 4.48 12.63 -4.75
CA PRO A 15 3.07 13.03 -4.80
C PRO A 15 2.47 13.45 -3.45
N PHE A 16 3.04 12.99 -2.32
CA PHE A 16 2.64 13.45 -0.98
C PHE A 16 3.66 14.39 -0.34
N ASN A 17 4.78 14.69 -1.04
CA ASN A 17 5.90 15.47 -0.52
C ASN A 17 6.35 15.00 0.88
N LYS A 18 6.38 13.69 1.08
CA LYS A 18 6.61 12.98 2.36
C LYS A 18 7.39 11.70 2.09
N THR A 19 8.16 11.26 3.07
CA THR A 19 8.66 9.88 3.14
C THR A 19 7.52 8.91 3.46
N PHE A 20 7.69 7.64 3.14
CA PHE A 20 6.67 6.62 3.45
C PHE A 20 6.41 6.44 4.95
N ALA A 21 7.39 6.78 5.80
CA ALA A 21 7.27 6.82 7.25
C ALA A 21 6.32 7.91 7.75
N GLU A 22 6.20 9.01 6.99
CA GLU A 22 5.38 10.17 7.34
C GLU A 22 3.95 10.06 6.80
N LEU A 23 3.66 9.07 5.96
CA LEU A 23 2.32 8.78 5.50
C LEU A 23 1.48 8.17 6.62
N THR A 24 0.25 8.67 6.76
CA THR A 24 -0.78 7.96 7.53
C THR A 24 -1.05 6.60 6.91
N LEU A 25 -1.55 5.66 7.70
CA LEU A 25 -1.96 4.34 7.20
C LEU A 25 -2.95 4.45 6.03
N LYS A 26 -3.87 5.44 6.09
CA LYS A 26 -4.86 5.71 5.04
C LYS A 26 -4.20 6.21 3.74
N GLU A 27 -3.23 7.11 3.81
CA GLU A 27 -2.46 7.56 2.63
C GLU A 27 -1.63 6.40 2.05
N LYS A 28 -0.92 5.67 2.91
CA LYS A 28 -0.07 4.53 2.49
C LYS A 28 -0.88 3.41 1.84
N ASN A 29 -2.07 3.09 2.36
CA ASN A 29 -2.95 2.07 1.77
C ASN A 29 -3.51 2.48 0.40
N LYS A 30 -3.54 3.77 0.05
CA LYS A 30 -3.95 4.20 -1.29
C LYS A 30 -2.88 3.97 -2.35
N VAL A 31 -1.60 4.06 -1.98
CA VAL A 31 -0.50 4.13 -2.95
C VAL A 31 0.54 3.02 -2.85
N SER A 32 0.62 2.30 -1.72
CA SER A 32 1.68 1.32 -1.49
C SER A 32 1.62 0.16 -2.49
N HIS A 33 2.80 -0.32 -2.87
CA HIS A 33 2.97 -1.51 -3.72
C HIS A 33 2.22 -2.72 -3.13
N ARG A 34 2.24 -2.86 -1.80
CA ARG A 34 1.48 -3.90 -1.10
C ARG A 34 -0.01 -3.78 -1.36
N ALA A 35 -0.61 -2.60 -1.14
CA ALA A 35 -2.04 -2.41 -1.37
C ALA A 35 -2.45 -2.67 -2.82
N ARG A 36 -1.63 -2.26 -3.80
CA ARG A 36 -1.87 -2.54 -5.22
C ARG A 36 -1.86 -4.04 -5.53
N ALA A 37 -0.87 -4.78 -5.02
CA ALA A 37 -0.79 -6.23 -5.20
C ALA A 37 -1.99 -6.95 -4.56
N PHE A 38 -2.40 -6.53 -3.36
CA PHE A 38 -3.58 -7.09 -2.70
C PHE A 38 -4.88 -6.78 -3.44
N LYS A 39 -5.01 -5.61 -4.07
CA LYS A 39 -6.18 -5.31 -4.92
C LYS A 39 -6.31 -6.33 -6.05
N VAL A 40 -5.21 -6.58 -6.77
CA VAL A 40 -5.18 -7.58 -7.86
C VAL A 40 -5.46 -8.98 -7.33
N LEU A 41 -4.89 -9.36 -6.18
CA LEU A 41 -5.16 -10.64 -5.54
C LEU A 41 -6.66 -10.82 -5.23
N LEU A 42 -7.29 -9.80 -4.63
CA LEU A 42 -8.70 -9.84 -4.27
C LEU A 42 -9.61 -9.93 -5.49
N GLU A 43 -9.27 -9.25 -6.60
CA GLU A 43 -10.00 -9.38 -7.87
C GLU A 43 -9.93 -10.80 -8.42
N ASN A 44 -8.75 -11.43 -8.38
CA ASN A 44 -8.58 -12.83 -8.80
C ASN A 44 -9.35 -13.80 -7.91
N ILE A 45 -9.32 -13.62 -6.59
CA ILE A 45 -10.09 -14.45 -5.65
C ILE A 45 -11.59 -14.31 -5.92
N LYS A 46 -12.09 -13.09 -6.16
CA LYS A 46 -13.49 -12.87 -6.51
C LYS A 46 -13.86 -13.56 -7.81
N ARG A 47 -13.00 -13.49 -8.83
CA ARG A 47 -13.21 -14.19 -10.11
C ARG A 47 -13.32 -15.70 -9.89
N LEU A 48 -12.36 -16.29 -9.18
CA LEU A 48 -12.38 -17.73 -8.88
C LEU A 48 -13.65 -18.13 -8.13
N LYS A 49 -14.11 -17.33 -7.16
CA LYS A 49 -15.35 -17.60 -6.41
C LYS A 49 -16.62 -17.55 -7.27
N ASN A 50 -16.59 -16.87 -8.41
CA ASN A 50 -17.74 -16.80 -9.32
C ASN A 50 -17.71 -17.91 -10.38
N GLU A 51 -16.62 -18.68 -10.46
CA GLU A 51 -16.43 -19.80 -11.38
C GLU A 51 -16.82 -21.16 -10.75
N PHE A 52 -17.09 -21.19 -9.44
CA PHE A 52 -17.61 -22.32 -8.67
C PHE A 52 -18.97 -21.97 -8.05
#